data_AF-A0A3L7QMY2-F1
#
_entry.id   AF-A0A3L7QMY2-F1
#
_cell.length_a   1.000
_cell.length_b   1.000
_cell.length_c   1.000
_cell.angle_alpha   90.00
_cell.angle_beta   90.00
_cell.angle_gamma   90.00
#
_symmetry.space_group_name_H-M   'P 1'
#
loop_
_entity.id
_entity.type
_entity.pdbx_description
1 polymer ?
#
loop_
_entity_poly.entity_id
_entity_poly.type
_entity_poly.pdbx_seq_one_letter_code
_entity_poly.pdbx_strand_id
1 'polypeptide(L)'
;MKRRLAVLCVASLIAASAWQGFAQESKPARKPARGPLPTFYAQLGASDEQKDAMYVIHDEYQDKIDSLATQIKQLQGERNAKLEEKLTPAQKARLQELRDEAAKAQESKKKKGPQKAPVKADPTPEPKS
;
A
#
# COMPACT_ATOMS: atom_id res chain seq x y z
N MET A 1 29.66 0.64 -55.52
CA MET A 1 30.04 -0.54 -56.33
C MET A 1 31.25 -1.23 -55.69
N LYS A 2 31.15 -2.55 -55.50
CA LYS A 2 32.22 -3.58 -55.50
C LYS A 2 33.20 -3.59 -54.29
N ARG A 3 33.04 -4.56 -53.36
CA ARG A 3 33.77 -5.87 -53.23
C ARG A 3 35.07 -5.71 -52.38
N ARG A 4 35.44 -6.54 -51.39
CA ARG A 4 35.32 -8.00 -51.22
C ARG A 4 35.33 -8.41 -49.73
N LEU A 5 34.69 -9.55 -49.51
CA LEU A 5 34.76 -10.46 -48.37
C LEU A 5 36.04 -11.32 -48.44
N ALA A 6 36.73 -11.54 -47.32
CA ALA A 6 37.68 -12.64 -47.04
C ALA A 6 37.90 -12.66 -45.51
N VAL A 7 37.25 -13.49 -44.69
CA VAL A 7 37.32 -14.95 -44.48
C VAL A 7 38.68 -15.45 -43.94
N LEU A 8 38.60 -15.93 -42.69
CA LEU A 8 39.41 -16.94 -42.00
C LEU A 8 40.86 -16.61 -41.60
N CYS A 9 41.13 -16.64 -40.28
CA CYS A 9 41.94 -17.72 -39.68
C CYS A 9 42.06 -17.63 -38.14
N VAL A 10 41.59 -18.70 -37.49
CA VAL A 10 42.25 -19.46 -36.40
C VAL A 10 42.27 -18.91 -34.98
N ALA A 11 41.59 -19.67 -34.11
CA ALA A 11 41.58 -19.66 -32.66
C ALA A 11 42.96 -19.91 -32.02
N SER A 12 43.19 -19.40 -30.81
CA SER A 12 43.74 -20.20 -29.70
C SER A 12 43.65 -19.52 -28.33
N LEU A 13 43.44 -20.36 -27.33
CA LEU A 13 43.24 -20.09 -25.91
C LEU A 13 44.40 -19.35 -25.22
N ILE A 14 44.04 -18.48 -24.28
CA ILE A 14 44.76 -18.23 -23.01
C ILE A 14 43.65 -18.24 -21.93
N ALA A 15 43.41 -19.35 -21.25
CA ALA A 15 44.06 -19.78 -20.00
C ALA A 15 43.85 -18.80 -18.83
N ALA A 16 42.98 -19.25 -17.91
CA ALA A 16 42.77 -18.87 -16.52
C ALA A 16 43.72 -17.82 -15.91
N SER A 17 43.16 -16.69 -15.49
CA SER A 17 43.71 -15.88 -14.40
C SER A 17 42.59 -15.09 -13.69
N ALA A 18 42.61 -15.14 -12.36
CA ALA A 18 41.86 -14.34 -11.41
C ALA A 18 40.33 -14.52 -11.40
N TRP A 19 39.85 -15.59 -10.76
CA TRP A 19 39.27 -15.42 -9.41
C TRP A 19 40.01 -14.35 -8.59
N GLN A 20 39.47 -13.13 -8.59
CA GLN A 20 39.65 -12.20 -7.48
C GLN A 20 38.55 -11.15 -7.51
N GLY A 21 37.64 -11.30 -6.55
CA GLY A 21 36.99 -10.20 -5.86
C GLY A 21 36.09 -9.30 -6.68
N PHE A 22 34.80 -9.61 -6.67
CA PHE A 22 33.81 -8.67 -6.14
C PHE A 22 32.62 -9.49 -5.66
N ALA A 23 32.80 -10.15 -4.50
CA ALA A 23 31.67 -10.39 -3.62
C ALA A 23 31.21 -9.01 -3.14
N GLN A 24 30.40 -8.35 -3.98
CA GLN A 24 29.63 -7.19 -3.57
C GLN A 24 28.60 -7.74 -2.60
N GLU A 25 29.00 -7.79 -1.33
CA GLU A 25 28.09 -7.91 -0.20
C GLU A 25 27.13 -6.73 -0.31
N SER A 26 26.03 -6.95 -1.03
CA SER A 26 24.91 -6.05 -1.05
C SER A 26 24.39 -6.01 0.37
N LYS A 27 24.86 -5.03 1.15
CA LYS A 27 24.20 -4.59 2.38
C LYS A 27 22.70 -4.62 2.06
N PRO A 28 21.86 -5.37 2.81
CA PRO A 28 20.46 -5.46 2.49
C PRO A 28 19.96 -4.02 2.40
N ALA A 29 19.56 -3.63 1.18
CA ALA A 29 18.92 -2.36 0.94
C ALA A 29 17.86 -2.25 2.03
N ARG A 30 17.92 -1.19 2.85
CA ARG A 30 16.95 -1.00 3.93
C ARG A 30 15.58 -1.12 3.29
N LYS A 31 14.90 -2.24 3.57
CA LYS A 31 13.57 -2.51 3.02
C LYS A 31 12.72 -1.29 3.39
N PRO A 32 11.84 -0.82 2.49
CA PRO A 32 10.94 0.27 2.80
C PRO A 32 10.25 -0.01 4.14
N ALA A 33 9.90 1.05 4.87
CA ALA A 33 9.30 0.95 6.19
C ALA A 33 8.12 -0.03 6.14
N ARG A 34 8.25 -1.17 6.83
CA ARG A 34 7.21 -2.20 6.89
C ARG A 34 5.93 -1.56 7.43
N GLY A 35 4.81 -1.73 6.72
CA GLY A 35 3.50 -1.35 7.24
C GLY A 35 3.21 -2.09 8.55
N PRO A 36 2.36 -1.55 9.44
CA PRO A 36 2.02 -2.28 10.66
C PRO A 36 1.32 -3.59 10.30
N LEU A 37 1.66 -4.67 11.00
CA LEU A 37 0.90 -5.91 10.89
C LEU A 37 -0.59 -5.64 11.15
N PRO A 38 -1.49 -6.46 10.58
CA PRO A 38 -2.91 -6.37 10.87
C PRO A 38 -3.19 -6.38 12.38
N THR A 39 -4.33 -5.82 12.76
CA THR A 39 -4.73 -5.63 14.15
C THR A 39 -4.56 -6.93 14.97
N PHE A 40 -4.06 -6.79 16.21
CA PHE A 40 -3.84 -7.86 17.18
C PHE A 40 -2.70 -8.85 16.87
N TYR A 41 -2.18 -8.94 15.64
CA TYR A 41 -1.08 -9.87 15.33
C TYR A 41 0.20 -9.59 16.12
N ALA A 42 0.46 -8.32 16.42
CA ALA A 42 1.58 -7.92 17.27
C ALA A 42 1.43 -8.38 18.75
N GLN A 43 0.22 -8.71 19.19
CA GLN A 43 -0.08 -9.08 20.58
C GLN A 43 0.01 -10.60 20.83
N LEU A 44 0.25 -11.40 19.79
CA LEU A 44 0.26 -12.87 19.88
C LEU A 44 1.55 -13.45 20.47
N GLY A 45 2.55 -12.60 20.79
CA GLY A 45 3.82 -13.07 21.34
C GLY A 45 4.62 -13.95 20.38
N ALA A 46 4.48 -13.74 19.06
CA ALA A 46 5.20 -14.50 18.04
C ALA A 46 6.73 -14.36 18.16
N SER A 47 7.48 -15.39 17.76
CA SER A 47 8.93 -15.32 17.65
C SER A 47 9.35 -14.32 16.56
N ASP A 48 10.60 -13.87 16.58
CA ASP A 48 11.08 -12.90 15.59
C ASP A 48 11.11 -13.48 14.17
N GLU A 49 11.44 -14.77 14.04
CA GLU A 49 11.36 -15.51 12.78
C GLU A 49 9.92 -15.55 12.24
N GLN A 50 8.94 -15.80 13.11
CA GLN A 50 7.53 -15.80 12.74
C GLN A 50 7.07 -14.40 12.32
N LYS A 51 7.46 -13.35 13.05
CA LYS A 51 7.15 -11.96 12.69
C LYS A 51 7.74 -11.61 11.33
N ASP A 52 8.99 -11.97 11.06
CA ASP A 52 9.61 -11.71 9.76
C ASP A 52 8.87 -12.41 8.62
N ALA A 53 8.48 -13.67 8.80
CA ALA A 53 7.64 -14.38 7.83
C ALA A 53 6.28 -13.70 7.62
N MET A 54 5.64 -13.24 8.70
CA MET A 54 4.37 -12.51 8.62
C MET A 54 4.49 -11.18 7.90
N TYR A 55 5.57 -10.43 8.09
CA TYR A 55 5.82 -9.18 7.37
C TYR A 55 6.06 -9.43 5.88
N VAL A 56 6.78 -10.49 5.51
CA VAL A 56 6.94 -10.86 4.09
C VAL A 56 5.59 -11.13 3.43
N ILE A 57 4.73 -11.91 4.10
CA ILE A 57 3.37 -12.18 3.61
C ILE A 57 2.56 -10.88 3.55
N HIS A 58 2.62 -10.05 4.59
CA HIS A 58 1.90 -8.79 4.63
C HIS A 58 2.26 -7.88 3.45
N ASP A 59 3.56 -7.68 3.19
CA ASP A 59 4.05 -6.84 2.09
C ASP A 59 3.60 -7.39 0.73
N GLU A 60 3.71 -8.71 0.52
CA GLU A 60 3.29 -9.36 -0.74
C GLU A 60 1.80 -9.11 -1.05
N TYR A 61 0.95 -9.18 -0.03
CA TYR A 61 -0.48 -8.95 -0.21
C TYR A 61 -0.84 -7.47 -0.23
N GLN A 62 -0.08 -6.60 0.44
CA GLN A 62 -0.33 -5.16 0.44
C GLN A 62 -0.23 -4.58 -0.98
N ASP A 63 0.79 -4.95 -1.74
CA ASP A 63 0.94 -4.50 -3.14
C ASP A 63 -0.25 -4.94 -4.02
N LYS A 64 -0.73 -6.18 -3.83
CA LYS A 64 -1.90 -6.70 -4.55
C LYS A 64 -3.17 -5.96 -4.16
N ILE A 65 -3.34 -5.68 -2.87
CA ILE A 65 -4.47 -4.93 -2.33
C ILE A 65 -4.47 -3.51 -2.88
N ASP A 66 -3.33 -2.82 -2.92
CA ASP A 66 -3.23 -1.45 -3.41
C ASP A 66 -3.53 -1.35 -4.91
N SER A 67 -3.07 -2.34 -5.68
CA SER A 67 -3.45 -2.48 -7.10
C SER A 67 -4.95 -2.66 -7.28
N LEU A 68 -5.57 -3.57 -6.52
CA LEU A 68 -7.02 -3.80 -6.58
C LEU A 68 -7.82 -2.58 -6.09
N ALA A 69 -7.37 -1.90 -5.04
CA ALA A 69 -8.00 -0.68 -4.53
C ALA A 69 -7.98 0.44 -5.58
N THR A 70 -6.89 0.55 -6.35
CA THR A 70 -6.80 1.49 -7.47
C THR A 70 -7.82 1.15 -8.56
N GLN A 71 -7.92 -0.12 -8.95
CA GLN A 71 -8.91 -0.57 -9.95
C GLN A 71 -10.35 -0.34 -9.46
N ILE A 72 -10.64 -0.61 -8.19
CA ILE A 72 -11.95 -0.36 -7.57
C ILE A 72 -12.27 1.14 -7.65
N LYS A 73 -11.32 2.01 -7.31
CA LYS A 73 -11.52 3.47 -7.37
C LYS A 73 -11.82 3.94 -8.80
N GLN A 74 -11.10 3.40 -9.78
CA GLN A 74 -11.36 3.69 -11.21
C GLN A 74 -12.78 3.27 -11.61
N LEU A 75 -13.16 2.02 -11.33
CA LEU A 75 -14.50 1.50 -11.64
C LEU A 75 -15.61 2.28 -10.94
N GLN A 76 -15.41 2.70 -9.69
CA GLN A 76 -16.35 3.55 -8.98
C GLN A 76 -16.51 4.91 -9.67
N GLY A 77 -15.41 5.51 -10.14
CA GLY A 77 -15.42 6.74 -10.92
C GLY A 77 -16.20 6.59 -12.23
N GLU A 78 -15.89 5.55 -13.01
CA GLU A 78 -16.59 5.26 -14.26
C GLU A 78 -18.08 5.01 -14.06
N ARG A 79 -18.45 4.18 -13.07
CA ARG A 79 -19.85 3.93 -12.72
C ARG A 79 -20.55 5.25 -12.39
N ASN A 80 -19.94 6.08 -11.56
CA ASN A 80 -20.54 7.35 -11.15
C ASN A 80 -20.74 8.29 -12.34
N ALA A 81 -19.77 8.40 -13.24
CA ALA A 81 -19.90 9.18 -14.47
C ALA A 81 -21.06 8.67 -15.33
N LYS A 82 -21.14 7.36 -15.55
CA LYS A 82 -22.24 6.72 -16.32
C LYS A 82 -23.60 6.94 -15.66
N LEU A 83 -23.70 6.96 -14.34
CA LEU A 83 -24.93 7.29 -13.62
C LEU A 83 -25.31 8.76 -13.81
N GLU A 84 -24.33 9.67 -13.70
CA GLU A 84 -24.57 11.11 -13.88
C GLU A 84 -25.00 11.45 -15.31
N GLU A 85 -24.51 10.74 -16.33
CA GLU A 85 -24.96 10.88 -17.71
C GLU A 85 -26.47 10.62 -17.90
N LYS A 86 -27.08 9.81 -17.03
CA LYS A 86 -28.53 9.51 -17.07
C LYS A 86 -29.39 10.56 -16.38
N LEU A 87 -28.79 11.54 -15.70
CA LEU A 87 -29.51 12.58 -14.98
C LEU A 87 -29.88 13.75 -15.89
N THR A 88 -31.04 14.35 -15.63
CA THR A 88 -31.43 15.62 -16.24
C THR A 88 -30.57 16.78 -15.71
N PRO A 89 -30.49 17.92 -16.43
CA PRO A 89 -29.75 19.08 -15.95
C PRO A 89 -30.17 19.55 -14.54
N ALA A 90 -31.48 19.55 -14.25
CA ALA A 90 -32.00 19.90 -12.93
C ALA A 90 -31.57 18.90 -11.84
N GLN A 91 -31.56 17.60 -12.15
CA GLN A 91 -31.08 16.56 -11.22
C GLN A 91 -29.58 16.67 -10.96
N LYS A 92 -28.77 17.02 -11.98
CA LYS A 92 -27.32 17.27 -11.82
C LYS A 92 -27.05 18.46 -10.90
N ALA A 93 -27.79 19.56 -11.08
CA ALA A 93 -27.68 20.72 -10.19
C ALA A 93 -27.99 20.34 -8.74
N ARG A 94 -29.09 19.60 -8.52
CA ARG A 94 -29.44 19.13 -7.16
C ARG A 94 -28.39 18.17 -6.58
N LEU A 95 -27.79 17.30 -7.39
CA LEU A 95 -26.71 16.41 -6.95
C LEU A 95 -25.49 17.20 -6.47
N GLN A 96 -25.14 18.29 -7.15
CA GLN A 96 -24.03 19.15 -6.76
C GLN A 96 -24.30 19.85 -5.42
N GLU A 97 -25.50 20.40 -5.23
CA GLU A 97 -25.90 21.00 -3.94
C GLU A 97 -25.76 20.02 -2.78
N LEU A 98 -26.24 18.78 -2.96
CA LEU A 98 -26.13 17.72 -1.95
C LEU A 98 -24.66 17.38 -1.63
N ARG A 99 -23.77 17.41 -2.62
CA ARG A 99 -22.33 17.19 -2.41
C ARG A 99 -21.71 18.32 -1.58
N ASP A 100 -22.06 19.57 -1.87
CA ASP A 100 -21.55 20.74 -1.15
C ASP A 100 -22.05 20.78 0.30
N GLU A 101 -23.33 20.46 0.53
CA GLU A 101 -23.91 20.31 1.86
C GLU A 101 -23.17 19.23 2.67
N ALA A 102 -22.92 18.07 2.07
CA ALA A 102 -22.19 16.98 2.71
C ALA A 102 -20.75 17.38 3.07
N ALA A 103 -20.05 18.09 2.18
CA ALA A 103 -18.69 18.58 2.44
C ALA A 103 -18.66 19.55 3.63
N LYS A 104 -19.56 20.53 3.66
CA LYS A 104 -19.70 21.48 4.79
C LYS A 104 -20.04 20.76 6.10
N ALA A 105 -20.91 19.76 6.06
CA ALA A 105 -21.24 18.95 7.23
C ALA A 105 -20.02 18.19 7.77
N GLN A 106 -19.19 17.60 6.89
CA GLN A 106 -17.95 16.93 7.30
C GLN A 106 -16.94 17.90 7.92
N GLU A 107 -16.78 19.10 7.36
CA GLU A 107 -15.91 20.13 7.93
C GLU A 107 -16.37 20.55 9.33
N SER A 108 -17.68 20.74 9.53
CA SER A 108 -18.23 21.09 10.83
C SER A 108 -18.01 20.00 11.88
N LYS A 109 -18.05 18.72 11.49
CA LYS A 109 -17.76 17.58 12.37
C LYS A 109 -16.28 17.51 12.73
N LYS A 110 -15.38 17.77 11.77
CA LYS A 110 -13.93 17.84 12.04
C LYS A 110 -13.58 18.98 13.01
N LYS A 111 -14.27 20.12 12.92
CA LYS A 111 -14.06 21.28 13.81
C LYS A 111 -14.61 21.09 15.23
N LYS A 112 -15.62 20.23 15.44
CA LYS A 112 -16.23 20.02 16.76
C LYS A 112 -15.49 19.03 17.66
N GLY A 113 -14.51 18.28 17.13
CA GLY A 113 -13.67 17.33 17.89
C GLY A 113 -14.46 16.23 18.60
N PRO A 114 -13.82 15.15 19.08
CA PRO A 114 -14.46 14.24 20.00
C PRO A 114 -14.66 14.99 21.33
N GLN A 115 -15.89 15.43 21.63
CA GLN A 115 -16.27 15.77 23.00
C GLN A 115 -16.04 14.52 23.84
N LYS A 116 -14.94 14.50 24.58
CA LYS A 116 -14.73 13.57 25.69
C LYS A 116 -15.90 13.76 26.62
N ALA A 117 -16.86 12.83 26.59
CA ALA A 117 -17.79 12.69 27.69
C ALA A 117 -16.95 12.50 28.98
N PRO A 118 -17.23 13.24 30.06
CA PRO A 118 -16.54 13.01 31.31
C PRO A 118 -16.87 11.59 31.78
N VAL A 119 -15.85 10.73 31.81
CA VAL A 119 -15.90 9.47 32.54
C VAL A 119 -16.19 9.85 33.99
N LYS A 120 -17.45 9.67 34.41
CA LYS A 120 -17.78 9.68 35.82
C LYS A 120 -16.99 8.54 36.45
N ALA A 121 -16.03 8.93 37.29
CA ALA A 121 -15.32 8.06 38.18
C ALA A 121 -16.28 7.43 39.20
N ASP A 122 -15.76 6.37 39.81
CA ASP A 122 -16.19 5.66 41.03
C ASP A 122 -17.09 4.43 40.88
N PRO A 123 -16.93 3.43 41.78
CA PRO A 123 -15.67 2.85 42.25
C PRO A 123 -15.71 1.32 42.24
N THR A 124 -14.54 0.71 42.35
CA THR A 124 -14.29 -0.72 42.58
C THR A 124 -15.20 -1.33 43.65
N PRO A 125 -15.91 -2.45 43.41
CA PRO A 125 -16.32 -3.34 44.47
C PRO A 125 -15.17 -4.31 44.79
N GLU A 126 -14.67 -4.24 46.02
CA GLU A 126 -13.74 -5.21 46.61
C GLU A 126 -14.27 -6.65 46.50
N PRO A 127 -13.38 -7.66 46.34
CA PRO A 127 -13.78 -9.05 46.37
C PRO A 127 -14.13 -9.48 47.81
N LYS A 128 -15.35 -9.96 48.01
CA LYS A 128 -15.74 -10.63 49.27
C LYS A 128 -15.11 -12.03 49.32
N SER A 129 -14.66 -12.37 50.53
CA SER A 129 -14.02 -13.61 50.97
C SER A 129 -14.74 -14.90 50.60
#